data_AF-A0A925Z1E4-F1
#
_entry.id   AF-A0A925Z1E4-F1
#
_cell.length_a   1.000
_cell.length_b   1.000
_cell.length_c   1.000
_cell.angle_alpha   90.00
_cell.angle_beta   90.00
_cell.angle_gamma   90.00
#
_symmetry.space_group_name_H-M   'P 1'
#
loop_
_entity.id
_entity.type
_entity.pdbx_description
1 polymer ?
#
loop_
_entity_poly.entity_id
_entity_poly.type
_entity_poly.pdbx_seq_one_letter_code
_entity_poly.pdbx_strand_id
1 'polypeptide(L)'
;MWNDIIQLALFCLIIVALTPVIGGYMHRVYSGDRTLLSPVLSPVESVIYKVIGVNRADGKHWTRYAGAVLAFSIASFLVLYGILRLQHLLPLNPAGLPPLSPHLAFNTAVSFVTNTN
;
A
#
# COMPACT_ATOMS: atom_id res chain seq x y z
N MET A 1 17.15 31.16 9.11
CA MET A 1 16.05 31.58 10.01
C MET A 1 14.80 32.01 9.25
N TRP A 2 14.81 33.09 8.46
CA TRP A 2 13.62 33.50 7.69
C TRP A 2 13.18 32.48 6.63
N ASN A 3 14.14 31.88 5.91
CA ASN A 3 13.85 30.84 4.92
C ASN A 3 13.18 29.61 5.55
N ASP A 4 13.63 29.21 6.75
CA ASP A 4 13.09 28.05 7.47
C ASP A 4 11.66 28.30 7.95
N ILE A 5 11.36 29.53 8.41
CA ILE A 5 10.02 29.94 8.82
C ILE A 5 9.07 29.97 7.62
N ILE A 6 9.51 30.52 6.49
CA ILE A 6 8.70 30.56 5.26
C ILE A 6 8.44 29.14 4.74
N GLN A 7 9.46 28.27 4.73
CA GLN A 7 9.31 26.88 4.31
C GLN A 7 8.34 26.13 5.22
N LEU A 8 8.43 26.30 6.54
CA LEU A 8 7.50 25.70 7.50
C LEU A 8 6.07 26.22 7.29
N ALA A 9 5.89 27.53 7.14
CA ALA A 9 4.59 28.13 6.91
C ALA A 9 3.95 27.63 5.60
N LEU A 10 4.73 27.57 4.51
CA LEU A 10 4.26 27.03 3.23
C LEU A 10 3.92 25.55 3.34
N PHE A 11 4.75 24.74 3.99
CA PHE A 11 4.49 23.32 4.21
C PHE A 11 3.15 23.10 4.96
N CYS A 12 2.96 23.80 6.07
CA CYS A 12 1.72 23.73 6.85
C CYS A 12 0.52 24.23 6.03
N LEU A 13 0.65 25.35 5.32
CA LEU A 13 -0.41 25.90 4.48
C LEU A 13 -0.85 24.90 3.40
N ILE A 14 0.10 24.26 2.72
CA ILE A 14 -0.17 23.26 1.68
C ILE A 14 -0.89 22.05 2.28
N ILE A 15 -0.44 21.53 3.44
CA ILE A 15 -1.11 20.41 4.10
C ILE A 15 -2.55 20.78 4.47
N VAL A 16 -2.75 21.94 5.10
CA VAL A 16 -4.09 22.39 5.51
C VAL A 16 -5.00 22.58 4.29
N ALA A 17 -4.47 23.12 3.19
CA ALA A 17 -5.23 23.29 1.95
C ALA A 17 -5.60 21.96 1.28
N LEU A 18 -4.72 20.96 1.28
CA LEU A 18 -4.95 19.66 0.66
C LEU A 18 -5.81 18.72 1.51
N THR A 19 -5.77 18.85 2.83
CA THR A 19 -6.52 18.00 3.77
C THR A 19 -8.02 17.91 3.46
N PRO A 20 -8.79 19.01 3.26
CA PRO A 20 -10.22 18.91 2.95
C PRO A 20 -10.48 18.33 1.56
N VAL A 21 -9.57 18.55 0.60
CA VAL A 21 -9.71 18.03 -0.78
C VAL A 21 -9.57 16.51 -0.78
N ILE A 22 -8.47 16.00 -0.22
CA ILE A 22 -8.18 14.56 -0.15
C ILE A 22 -9.13 13.89 0.84
N GLY A 23 -9.35 14.48 2.01
CA GLY A 23 -10.25 13.97 3.03
C GLY A 23 -11.70 13.88 2.53
N GLY A 24 -12.19 14.88 1.82
CA GLY A 24 -13.53 14.85 1.22
C GLY A 24 -13.67 13.81 0.10
N TYR A 25 -12.59 13.48 -0.60
CA TYR A 25 -12.56 12.34 -1.52
C TYR A 25 -12.59 11.00 -0.75
N MET A 26 -11.72 10.82 0.26
CA MET A 26 -11.67 9.60 1.07
C MET A 26 -12.99 9.32 1.77
N HIS A 27 -13.66 10.35 2.32
CA HIS A 27 -14.99 10.23 2.91
C HIS A 27 -15.98 9.65 1.90
N ARG A 28 -16.05 10.20 0.68
CA ARG A 28 -16.96 9.70 -0.36
C ARG A 28 -16.65 8.26 -0.76
N VAL A 29 -15.38 7.89 -0.88
CA VAL A 29 -14.96 6.51 -1.18
C VAL A 29 -15.38 5.55 -0.08
N TYR A 30 -15.12 5.88 1.19
CA TYR A 30 -15.43 4.99 2.31
C TYR A 30 -16.93 4.91 2.63
N SER A 31 -17.70 5.97 2.38
CA SER A 31 -19.16 5.97 2.51
C SER A 31 -19.86 5.27 1.35
N GLY A 32 -19.13 4.90 0.28
CA GLY A 32 -19.71 4.29 -0.92
C GLY A 32 -20.42 5.28 -1.85
N ASP A 33 -20.18 6.59 -1.67
CA ASP A 33 -20.73 7.64 -2.51
C ASP A 33 -20.07 7.64 -3.89
N ARG A 34 -20.80 8.15 -4.90
CA ARG A 34 -20.22 8.37 -6.23
C ARG A 34 -19.17 9.48 -6.17
N THR A 35 -17.95 9.16 -6.58
CA THR A 35 -16.86 10.11 -6.80
C THR A 35 -16.76 10.47 -8.28
N LEU A 36 -16.00 11.52 -8.60
CA LEU A 36 -15.75 11.93 -9.99
C LEU A 36 -15.12 10.81 -10.83
N LEU A 37 -14.35 9.92 -10.21
CA LEU A 37 -13.69 8.79 -10.87
C LEU A 37 -14.56 7.53 -10.92
N SER A 38 -15.70 7.50 -10.21
CA SER A 38 -16.58 6.34 -10.17
C SER A 38 -17.05 5.82 -11.54
N PRO A 39 -17.34 6.64 -12.57
CA PRO A 39 -17.75 6.13 -13.88
C PRO A 39 -16.72 5.20 -14.53
N VAL A 40 -15.43 5.41 -14.26
CA VAL A 40 -14.32 4.60 -14.82
C VAL A 40 -13.86 3.55 -13.83
N LEU A 41 -13.71 3.88 -12.55
CA LEU A 41 -13.18 2.97 -11.54
C LEU A 41 -14.19 1.90 -11.13
N SER A 42 -15.49 2.23 -11.03
CA SER A 42 -16.50 1.27 -10.59
C SER A 42 -16.62 0.02 -11.48
N PRO A 43 -16.61 0.11 -12.83
CA PRO A 43 -16.61 -1.10 -13.66
C PRO A 43 -15.30 -1.90 -13.53
N VAL A 44 -14.15 -1.22 -13.44
CA VAL A 44 -12.84 -1.87 -13.27
C VAL A 44 -12.78 -2.64 -11.95
N GLU A 45 -13.17 -2.00 -10.85
CA GLU A 45 -13.22 -2.65 -9.55
C GLU A 45 -14.20 -3.83 -9.54
N SER A 46 -15.33 -3.73 -10.23
CA SER A 46 -16.32 -4.83 -10.31
C SER A 46 -15.74 -6.04 -11.03
N VAL A 47 -14.94 -5.81 -12.10
CA VAL A 47 -14.21 -6.89 -12.79
C VAL A 47 -13.15 -7.50 -11.87
N ILE A 48 -12.35 -6.66 -11.20
CA ILE A 48 -11.30 -7.13 -10.27
C ILE A 48 -11.92 -7.96 -9.14
N TYR A 49 -12.99 -7.49 -8.52
CA TYR A 49 -13.67 -8.22 -7.46
C TYR A 49 -14.26 -9.53 -7.94
N LYS A 50 -14.80 -9.58 -9.17
CA LYS A 50 -15.26 -10.83 -9.77
C LYS A 50 -14.13 -11.82 -10.01
N VAL A 51 -12.97 -11.36 -10.50
CA VAL A 51 -11.79 -12.19 -10.77
C VAL A 51 -11.19 -12.74 -9.47
N ILE A 52 -11.12 -11.92 -8.42
CA ILE A 52 -10.55 -12.30 -7.12
C ILE A 52 -11.60 -13.03 -6.23
N GLY A 53 -12.87 -13.07 -6.64
CA GLY A 53 -13.96 -13.71 -5.90
C GLY A 53 -14.38 -12.95 -4.63
N VAL A 54 -14.15 -11.64 -4.60
CA VAL A 54 -14.51 -10.78 -3.45
C VAL A 54 -15.95 -10.30 -3.59
N ASN A 55 -16.81 -10.63 -2.62
CA ASN A 55 -18.16 -10.09 -2.54
C ASN A 55 -18.16 -8.77 -1.74
N ARG A 56 -18.66 -7.69 -2.34
CA ARG A 56 -18.79 -6.35 -1.72
C ARG A 56 -19.83 -6.31 -0.60
N ALA A 57 -20.81 -7.22 -0.62
CA ALA A 57 -21.96 -7.18 0.30
C ALA A 57 -21.67 -7.80 1.69
N ASP A 58 -20.51 -8.44 1.87
CA ASP A 58 -20.14 -9.03 3.15
C ASP A 58 -19.61 -7.95 4.09
N GLY A 59 -20.44 -7.52 5.05
CA GLY A 59 -19.95 -6.82 6.24
C GLY A 59 -18.95 -7.73 6.97
N LYS A 60 -17.65 -7.51 6.75
CA LYS A 60 -16.61 -8.35 7.35
C LYS A 60 -16.57 -8.08 8.85
N HIS A 61 -16.86 -9.10 9.65
CA HIS A 61 -16.58 -9.07 11.08
C HIS A 61 -15.09 -8.76 11.30
N TRP A 62 -14.77 -8.00 12.36
CA TRP A 62 -13.42 -7.48 12.59
C TRP A 62 -12.35 -8.58 12.64
N THR A 63 -12.68 -9.78 13.12
CA THR A 63 -11.74 -10.92 13.15
C THR A 63 -11.37 -11.40 11.76
N ARG A 64 -12.33 -11.42 10.82
CA ARG A 64 -12.10 -11.80 9.42
C ARG A 64 -11.26 -10.74 8.72
N TYR A 65 -11.45 -9.47 9.05
CA TYR A 65 -10.61 -8.38 8.57
C TYR A 65 -9.17 -8.50 9.10
N ALA A 66 -9.00 -8.63 10.42
CA ALA A 66 -7.69 -8.78 11.04
C ALA A 66 -6.94 -10.01 10.53
N GLY A 67 -7.64 -11.15 10.42
CA GLY A 67 -7.08 -12.37 9.85
C GLY A 67 -6.65 -12.21 8.40
N ALA A 68 -7.43 -11.51 7.58
CA ALA A 68 -7.06 -11.22 6.19
C ALA A 68 -5.82 -10.32 6.10
N VAL A 69 -5.72 -9.30 6.94
CA VAL A 69 -4.54 -8.42 7.01
C VAL A 69 -3.30 -9.23 7.41
N LEU A 70 -3.39 -10.05 8.47
CA LEU A 70 -2.26 -10.87 8.91
C LEU A 70 -1.83 -11.88 7.83
N ALA A 71 -2.78 -12.57 7.20
CA ALA A 71 -2.49 -13.53 6.14
C ALA A 71 -1.83 -12.84 4.93
N PHE A 72 -2.32 -11.66 4.53
CA PHE A 72 -1.73 -10.88 3.45
C PHE A 72 -0.32 -10.41 3.79
N SER A 73 -0.08 -9.95 5.03
CA SER A 73 1.24 -9.56 5.50
C SER A 73 2.23 -10.73 5.50
N ILE A 74 1.82 -11.91 5.97
CA ILE A 74 2.66 -13.12 5.95
C ILE A 74 2.99 -13.52 4.51
N ALA A 75 1.99 -13.54 3.63
CA ALA A 75 2.20 -13.84 2.21
C ALA A 75 3.16 -12.84 1.56
N SER A 76 2.97 -11.54 1.82
CA SER A 76 3.85 -10.47 1.31
C SER A 76 5.28 -10.62 1.81
N PHE A 77 5.46 -10.95 3.10
CA PHE A 77 6.77 -11.23 3.69
C PHE A 77 7.46 -12.41 2.99
N LEU A 78 6.76 -13.52 2.80
CA LEU A 78 7.33 -14.71 2.14
C LEU A 78 7.73 -14.41 0.69
N VAL A 79 6.89 -13.70 -0.05
CA VAL A 79 7.18 -13.29 -1.43
C VAL A 79 8.41 -12.39 -1.47
N LEU A 80 8.44 -11.33 -0.65
CA LEU A 80 9.56 -10.38 -0.64
C LEU A 80 10.86 -11.05 -0.17
N TYR A 81 10.81 -11.85 0.89
CA TYR A 81 11.97 -12.63 1.35
C TYR A 81 12.49 -13.56 0.25
N GLY A 82 11.59 -14.26 -0.45
CA GLY A 82 11.92 -15.10 -1.59
C GLY A 82 12.61 -14.31 -2.71
N ILE A 83 12.07 -13.15 -3.08
CA ILE A 83 12.69 -12.25 -4.07
C ILE A 83 14.12 -11.89 -3.64
N LEU A 84 14.33 -11.45 -2.41
CA LEU A 84 15.67 -11.04 -1.92
C LEU A 84 16.68 -12.19 -1.86
N ARG A 85 16.22 -13.40 -1.53
CA ARG A 85 17.05 -14.62 -1.47
C ARG A 85 17.33 -15.21 -2.84
N LEU A 86 16.46 -14.97 -3.83
CA LEU A 86 16.57 -15.51 -5.17
C LEU A 86 16.89 -14.43 -6.22
N GLN A 87 17.21 -13.20 -5.80
CA GLN A 87 17.42 -12.07 -6.73
C GLN A 87 18.51 -12.33 -7.79
N HIS A 88 19.49 -13.16 -7.46
CA HIS A 88 20.56 -13.56 -8.38
C HIS A 88 20.08 -14.43 -9.54
N LEU A 89 18.92 -15.10 -9.40
CA LEU A 89 18.27 -15.90 -10.44
C LEU A 89 17.21 -15.11 -11.22
N LEU A 90 16.83 -13.92 -10.73
CA LEU A 90 15.82 -13.09 -11.39
C LEU A 90 16.43 -12.34 -12.58
N PRO A 91 15.67 -12.15 -13.67
CA PRO A 91 16.19 -11.60 -14.92
C PRO A 91 16.63 -10.13 -14.83
N LEU A 92 16.13 -9.38 -13.84
CA LEU A 92 16.38 -7.94 -13.67
C LEU A 92 17.59 -7.66 -12.78
N ASN A 93 18.71 -8.36 -13.01
CA ASN A 93 19.95 -8.20 -12.27
C ASN A 93 21.16 -7.96 -13.21
N PRO A 94 21.20 -6.82 -13.92
CA PRO A 94 22.29 -6.51 -14.86
C PRO A 94 23.65 -6.36 -14.16
N ALA A 95 23.65 -6.01 -12.87
CA ALA A 95 24.85 -5.88 -12.05
C ALA A 95 25.35 -7.22 -11.47
N GLY A 96 24.65 -8.33 -11.71
CA GLY A 96 25.05 -9.66 -11.24
C GLY A 96 25.14 -9.78 -9.71
N LEU A 97 24.32 -9.03 -8.98
CA LEU A 97 24.36 -9.00 -7.52
C LEU A 97 24.05 -10.39 -6.93
N PRO A 98 24.82 -10.82 -5.90
CA PRO A 98 24.56 -12.07 -5.19
C PRO A 98 23.27 -11.97 -4.35
N PRO A 99 22.71 -13.09 -3.86
CA PRO A 99 21.57 -13.03 -2.96
C PRO A 99 21.92 -12.35 -1.62
N LEU A 100 20.97 -11.60 -1.04
CA LEU A 100 21.13 -11.02 0.30
C LEU A 100 21.35 -12.14 1.32
N SER A 101 22.16 -11.91 2.35
CA SER A 101 22.30 -12.84 3.48
C SER A 101 20.95 -13.13 4.15
N PRO A 102 20.76 -14.30 4.81
CA PRO A 102 19.46 -14.66 5.38
C PRO A 102 18.93 -13.65 6.40
N HIS A 103 19.81 -13.11 7.25
CA HIS A 103 19.44 -12.12 8.27
C HIS A 103 19.07 -10.77 7.65
N LEU A 104 19.80 -10.32 6.62
CA LEU A 104 19.52 -9.06 5.95
C LEU A 104 18.22 -9.15 5.17
N ALA A 105 18.04 -10.21 4.38
CA ALA A 105 16.79 -10.45 3.65
C ALA A 105 15.57 -10.51 4.59
N PHE A 106 15.72 -11.14 5.77
CA PHE A 106 14.66 -11.17 6.78
C PHE A 106 14.34 -9.77 7.31
N ASN A 107 15.35 -9.03 7.77
CA ASN A 107 15.17 -7.70 8.34
C ASN A 107 14.55 -6.73 7.32
N THR A 108 15.03 -6.75 6.07
CA THR A 108 14.48 -5.94 4.99
C THR A 108 13.04 -6.33 4.70
N ALA A 109 12.74 -7.62 4.50
CA ALA A 109 11.39 -8.06 4.19
C ALA A 109 10.39 -7.70 5.31
N VAL A 110 10.76 -7.88 6.58
CA VAL A 110 9.92 -7.46 7.71
C VAL A 110 9.72 -5.95 7.69
N SER A 111 10.78 -5.15 7.56
CA SER A 111 10.70 -3.67 7.61
C SER A 111 9.75 -3.09 6.56
N PHE A 112 9.76 -3.63 5.34
CA PHE A 112 8.83 -3.20 4.29
C PHE A 112 7.39 -3.64 4.57
N VAL A 113 7.18 -4.89 5.02
CA VAL A 113 5.82 -5.40 5.33
C VAL A 113 5.21 -4.70 6.54
N THR A 114 6.03 -4.31 7.52
CA THR A 114 5.60 -3.56 8.71
C THR A 114 5.60 -2.04 8.50
N ASN A 115 5.88 -1.57 7.28
CA ASN A 115 5.92 -0.15 6.92
C ASN A 115 6.84 0.69 7.84
N THR A 116 8.01 0.15 8.16
CA THR A 116 9.04 0.78 9.01
C THR A 116 10.10 1.51 8.18
N ASN A 117 10.21 1.18 6.89
CA ASN A 117 11.20 1.72 5.96
C ASN A 117 10.75 3.05 5.35
#